data_AF-A0A6L8DN15-F1
#
_entry.id   AF-A0A6L8DN15-F1
#
_cell.length_a   1.000
_cell.length_b   1.000
_cell.length_c   1.000
_cell.angle_alpha   90.00
_cell.angle_beta   90.00
_cell.angle_gamma   90.00
#
_symmetry.space_group_name_H-M   'P 1'
#
loop_
_entity.id
_entity.type
_entity.pdbx_description
1 polymer ?
#
loop_
_entity_poly.entity_id
_entity_poly.type
_entity_poly.pdbx_seq_one_letter_code
_entity_poly.pdbx_strand_id
1 'polypeptide(L)'
;MTTESAATAGTTEKQISLPLSKAIEISFRSLRIRFWRSLITIGGIFFGIAFLMSILTSASINEALVEGGSPQVRALLEQKGADGDSATQQVWLVSLSLLVCVVGITNAMLMSVTERYREIGTMKCLGALDKFIIQLFVLESTFQGLVGSVGGVIMGCLFMLISMMTSYGWDPLVLFPVLDVAQSGLYSLGAGLGLAIIGALYPAYRASQMPPADAMRTEV
;
A
#
# COMPACT_ATOMS: atom_id res chain seq x y z
N MET A 1 70.61 -21.94 29.52
CA MET A 1 69.59 -22.99 29.74
C MET A 1 68.30 -22.26 30.05
N THR A 2 67.45 -21.95 29.05
CA THR A 2 66.32 -22.78 28.56
C THR A 2 65.35 -23.11 29.70
N THR A 3 64.04 -22.89 29.72
CA THR A 3 62.92 -22.56 28.79
C THR A 3 61.73 -22.33 29.79
N GLU A 4 60.63 -21.61 29.56
CA GLU A 4 59.57 -21.84 28.60
C GLU A 4 58.64 -20.61 28.61
N SER A 5 58.46 -20.05 27.42
CA SER A 5 57.31 -19.23 27.06
C SER A 5 56.17 -20.19 26.72
N ALA A 6 55.06 -20.15 27.47
CA ALA A 6 53.84 -20.85 27.12
C ALA A 6 52.73 -19.83 26.90
N ALA A 7 52.70 -19.27 25.69
CA ALA A 7 51.56 -18.53 25.17
C ALA A 7 50.36 -19.47 25.04
N THR A 8 49.30 -19.21 25.81
CA THR A 8 48.00 -19.87 25.66
C THR A 8 47.32 -19.39 24.38
N ALA A 9 47.61 -20.08 23.28
CA ALA A 9 46.90 -19.94 22.02
C ALA A 9 45.45 -20.41 22.22
N GLY A 10 44.51 -19.47 22.32
CA GLY A 10 43.08 -19.75 22.36
C GLY A 10 42.67 -20.55 21.12
N THR A 11 42.07 -21.72 21.35
CA THR A 11 41.51 -22.57 20.30
C THR A 11 40.41 -21.80 19.57
N THR A 12 40.66 -21.41 18.32
CA THR A 12 39.66 -20.83 17.41
C THR A 12 38.47 -21.78 17.32
N GLU A 13 37.32 -21.38 17.87
CA GLU A 13 36.05 -22.07 17.71
C GLU A 13 35.77 -22.31 16.22
N LYS A 14 35.47 -23.57 15.90
CA LYS A 14 35.26 -24.07 14.54
C LYS A 14 34.15 -23.27 13.86
N GLN A 15 34.48 -22.49 12.83
CA GLN A 15 33.53 -21.70 12.05
C GLN A 15 32.45 -22.62 11.47
N ILE A 16 31.19 -22.41 11.88
CA ILE A 16 30.05 -23.21 11.43
C ILE A 16 29.82 -22.92 9.93
N SER A 17 30.28 -23.81 9.05
CA SER A 17 30.00 -23.71 7.61
C SER A 17 28.55 -24.14 7.36
N LEU A 18 27.64 -23.17 7.29
CA LEU A 18 26.25 -23.43 6.93
C LEU A 18 26.17 -23.87 5.45
N PRO A 19 25.53 -25.01 5.13
CA PRO A 19 25.31 -25.40 3.74
C PRO A 19 24.43 -24.34 3.04
N LEU A 20 24.69 -24.08 1.75
CA LEU A 20 24.00 -23.03 0.97
C LEU A 20 22.47 -23.15 1.02
N SER A 21 21.94 -24.38 1.06
CA SER A 21 20.51 -24.61 1.20
C SER A 21 19.93 -24.04 2.50
N LYS A 22 20.68 -24.12 3.62
CA LYS A 22 20.26 -23.56 4.91
C LYS A 22 20.39 -22.04 4.95
N ALA A 23 21.45 -21.49 4.34
CA ALA A 23 21.56 -20.04 4.20
C ALA A 23 20.38 -19.45 3.40
N ILE A 24 20.03 -20.07 2.25
CA ILE A 24 18.91 -19.66 1.41
C ILE A 24 17.57 -19.80 2.16
N GLU A 25 17.35 -20.90 2.88
CA GLU A 25 16.13 -21.12 3.66
C GLU A 25 15.91 -20.02 4.71
N ILE A 26 16.97 -19.65 5.43
CA ILE A 26 16.94 -18.58 6.45
C ILE A 26 16.62 -17.24 5.80
N SER A 27 17.29 -16.89 4.69
CA SER A 27 17.03 -15.65 3.95
C SER A 27 15.60 -15.57 3.43
N PHE A 28 15.09 -16.64 2.80
CA PHE A 28 13.71 -16.68 2.31
C PHE A 28 12.68 -16.52 3.42
N ARG A 29 12.91 -17.14 4.59
CA ARG A 29 12.01 -17.01 5.74
C ARG A 29 11.91 -15.56 6.21
N SER A 30 13.03 -14.83 6.25
CA SER A 30 13.08 -13.41 6.65
C SER A 30 12.43 -12.47 5.61
N LEU A 31 12.67 -12.71 4.31
CA LEU A 31 12.05 -11.95 3.23
C LEU A 31 10.54 -12.14 3.21
N ARG A 32 10.07 -13.37 3.41
CA ARG A 32 8.65 -13.71 3.35
C ARG A 32 7.83 -12.91 4.38
N ILE A 33 8.33 -12.77 5.60
CA ILE A 33 7.63 -12.00 6.66
C ILE A 33 7.49 -10.53 6.26
N ARG A 34 8.58 -9.91 5.79
CA ARG A 34 8.60 -8.52 5.32
C ARG A 34 7.71 -8.32 4.10
N PHE A 35 7.72 -9.29 3.18
CA PHE A 35 6.94 -9.26 1.94
C PHE A 35 5.44 -9.32 2.21
N TRP A 36 4.97 -10.28 3.04
CA TRP A 36 3.54 -10.37 3.36
C TRP A 36 3.02 -9.09 4.01
N ARG A 37 3.80 -8.45 4.89
CA ARG A 37 3.39 -7.19 5.50
C ARG A 37 3.26 -6.07 4.46
N SER A 38 4.27 -5.90 3.60
CA SER A 38 4.19 -4.90 2.52
C SER A 38 3.04 -5.20 1.54
N LEU A 39 2.70 -6.47 1.36
CA LEU A 39 1.58 -6.87 0.50
C LEU A 39 0.23 -6.48 1.11
N ILE A 40 0.09 -6.53 2.45
CA ILE A 40 -1.13 -6.11 3.15
C ILE A 40 -1.39 -4.60 2.94
N THR A 41 -0.37 -3.75 3.10
CA THR A 41 -0.53 -2.29 2.90
C THR A 41 -0.80 -1.95 1.44
N ILE A 42 0.01 -2.48 0.53
CA ILE A 42 -0.16 -2.26 -0.92
C ILE A 42 -1.51 -2.79 -1.38
N GLY A 43 -1.92 -3.97 -0.92
CA GLY A 43 -3.21 -4.58 -1.25
C GLY A 43 -4.41 -3.75 -0.77
N GLY A 44 -4.36 -3.23 0.46
CA GLY A 44 -5.41 -2.35 0.98
C GLY A 44 -5.57 -1.08 0.13
N ILE A 45 -4.46 -0.43 -0.22
CA ILE A 45 -4.46 0.76 -1.08
C ILE A 45 -4.94 0.41 -2.49
N PHE A 46 -4.42 -0.69 -3.05
CA PHE A 46 -4.80 -1.19 -4.36
C PHE A 46 -6.30 -1.41 -4.48
N PHE A 47 -6.93 -2.12 -3.54
CA PHE A 47 -8.37 -2.39 -3.60
C PHE A 47 -9.21 -1.14 -3.35
N GLY A 48 -8.82 -0.29 -2.40
CA GLY A 48 -9.51 0.97 -2.13
C GLY A 48 -9.49 1.90 -3.34
N ILE A 49 -8.33 2.04 -3.98
CA ILE A 49 -8.16 2.88 -5.18
C ILE A 49 -8.78 2.24 -6.43
N ALA A 50 -8.73 0.93 -6.58
CA ALA A 50 -9.45 0.26 -7.66
C ALA A 50 -10.97 0.49 -7.56
N PHE A 51 -11.53 0.43 -6.36
CA PHE A 51 -12.94 0.70 -6.14
C PHE A 51 -13.31 2.16 -6.41
N LEU A 52 -12.52 3.11 -5.88
CA LEU A 52 -12.70 4.55 -6.17
C LEU A 52 -12.61 4.84 -7.67
N MET A 53 -11.58 4.31 -8.35
CA MET A 53 -11.37 4.52 -9.77
C MET A 53 -12.47 3.89 -10.61
N SER A 54 -12.96 2.69 -10.23
CA SER A 54 -14.08 2.06 -10.91
C SER A 54 -15.32 2.96 -10.89
N ILE A 55 -15.61 3.61 -9.75
CA ILE A 55 -16.76 4.50 -9.60
C ILE A 55 -16.56 5.79 -10.40
N LEU A 56 -15.40 6.43 -10.32
CA LEU A 56 -15.13 7.65 -11.10
C LEU A 56 -15.16 7.38 -12.61
N THR A 57 -14.56 6.27 -13.05
CA THR A 57 -14.60 5.82 -14.46
C THR A 57 -16.03 5.58 -14.93
N SER A 58 -16.88 5.01 -14.06
CA SER A 58 -18.29 4.78 -14.38
C SER A 58 -19.05 6.09 -14.64
N ALA A 59 -18.76 7.14 -13.85
CA ALA A 59 -19.39 8.43 -14.02
C ALA A 59 -18.98 9.08 -15.36
N SER A 60 -17.68 9.10 -15.66
CA SER A 60 -17.16 9.67 -16.92
C SER A 60 -17.69 8.94 -18.16
N ILE A 61 -17.75 7.60 -18.13
CA ILE A 61 -18.27 6.84 -19.28
C ILE A 61 -19.79 7.05 -19.43
N ASN A 62 -20.55 7.10 -18.34
CA ASN A 62 -21.99 7.37 -18.42
C ASN A 62 -22.27 8.74 -19.03
N GLU A 63 -21.49 9.77 -18.66
CA GLU A 63 -21.58 11.11 -19.25
C GLU A 63 -21.31 11.09 -20.77
N ALA A 64 -20.22 10.45 -21.19
CA ALA A 64 -19.91 10.29 -22.62
C ALA A 64 -21.03 9.57 -23.39
N LEU A 65 -21.61 8.52 -22.82
CA LEU A 65 -22.72 7.76 -23.44
C LEU A 65 -24.02 8.56 -23.51
N VAL A 66 -24.27 9.51 -22.60
CA VAL A 66 -25.44 10.40 -22.69
C VAL A 66 -25.28 11.39 -23.84
N GLU A 67 -24.08 11.92 -24.05
CA GLU A 67 -23.81 12.93 -25.08
C GLU A 67 -23.76 12.36 -26.50
N GLY A 68 -23.13 11.19 -26.69
CA GLY A 68 -22.93 10.61 -28.03
C GLY A 68 -23.34 9.15 -28.20
N GLY A 69 -24.01 8.55 -27.22
CA GLY A 69 -24.49 7.17 -27.28
C GLY A 69 -25.70 6.97 -28.18
N SER A 70 -25.88 5.72 -28.62
CA SER A 70 -27.04 5.31 -29.41
C SER A 70 -28.37 5.58 -28.69
N PRO A 71 -29.48 5.84 -29.40
CA PRO A 71 -30.77 6.11 -28.76
C PRO A 71 -31.25 5.01 -27.80
N GLN A 72 -30.82 3.76 -28.05
CA GLN A 72 -31.11 2.61 -27.20
C GLN A 72 -30.34 2.67 -25.87
N VAL A 73 -29.04 3.00 -25.89
CA VAL A 73 -28.23 3.16 -24.68
C VAL A 73 -28.71 4.35 -23.85
N ARG A 74 -29.11 5.45 -24.49
CA ARG A 74 -29.66 6.62 -23.79
C ARG A 74 -30.94 6.28 -23.02
N ALA A 75 -31.87 5.52 -23.62
CA ALA A 75 -33.07 5.05 -22.94
C ALA A 75 -32.76 4.14 -21.74
N LEU A 76 -31.74 3.27 -21.84
CA LEU A 76 -31.28 2.42 -20.73
C LEU A 76 -30.63 3.23 -19.60
N LEU A 77 -29.89 4.29 -19.93
CA LEU A 77 -29.28 5.18 -18.95
C LEU A 77 -30.32 6.05 -18.24
N GLU A 78 -31.35 6.53 -18.94
CA GLU A 78 -32.48 7.23 -18.31
C GLU A 78 -33.23 6.32 -17.33
N GLN A 79 -33.44 5.05 -17.70
CA GLN A 79 -34.07 4.07 -16.81
C GLN A 79 -33.21 3.76 -15.57
N LYS A 80 -31.88 3.64 -15.73
CA LYS A 80 -30.94 3.45 -14.60
C LYS A 80 -30.73 4.70 -13.75
N GLY A 81 -30.80 5.89 -14.35
CA GLY A 81 -30.62 7.17 -13.68
C GLY A 81 -31.82 7.60 -12.83
N ALA A 82 -33.01 7.05 -13.11
CA ALA A 82 -34.21 7.28 -12.31
C ALA A 82 -34.14 6.65 -10.89
N ASP A 83 -33.23 5.70 -10.66
CA ASP A 83 -32.91 5.17 -9.32
C ASP A 83 -31.97 6.12 -8.57
N GLY A 84 -32.52 7.27 -8.14
CA GLY A 84 -31.79 8.33 -7.41
C GLY A 84 -31.16 7.90 -6.07
N ASP A 85 -31.48 6.72 -5.55
CA ASP A 85 -30.88 6.14 -4.35
C ASP A 85 -29.44 5.62 -4.59
N SER A 86 -29.11 5.26 -5.84
CA SER A 86 -27.84 4.61 -6.18
C SER A 86 -26.61 5.52 -6.00
N ALA A 87 -26.72 6.82 -6.30
CA ALA A 87 -25.59 7.74 -6.22
C ALA A 87 -25.18 8.02 -4.76
N THR A 88 -26.15 8.22 -3.87
CA THR A 88 -25.91 8.43 -2.44
C THR A 88 -25.28 7.19 -1.82
N GLN A 89 -25.81 6.00 -2.14
CA GLN A 89 -25.25 4.73 -1.67
C GLN A 89 -23.79 4.53 -2.10
N GLN A 90 -23.45 4.86 -3.36
CA GLN A 90 -22.07 4.74 -3.86
C GLN A 90 -21.10 5.64 -3.08
N VAL A 91 -21.46 6.89 -2.80
CA VAL A 91 -20.62 7.82 -2.02
C VAL A 91 -20.37 7.28 -0.61
N TRP A 92 -21.39 6.72 0.04
CA TRP A 92 -21.24 6.09 1.36
C TRP A 92 -20.32 4.87 1.33
N LEU A 93 -20.47 3.99 0.32
CA LEU A 93 -19.63 2.80 0.16
C LEU A 93 -18.16 3.17 -0.08
N VAL A 94 -17.90 4.18 -0.91
CA VAL A 94 -16.53 4.68 -1.14
C VAL A 94 -15.94 5.21 0.15
N SER A 95 -16.69 6.06 0.86
CA SER A 95 -16.23 6.67 2.11
C SER A 95 -15.86 5.60 3.16
N LEU A 96 -16.71 4.59 3.32
CA LEU A 96 -16.46 3.46 4.23
C LEU A 96 -15.26 2.62 3.77
N SER A 97 -15.13 2.35 2.48
CA SER A 97 -14.01 1.58 1.92
C SER A 97 -12.66 2.29 2.17
N LEU A 98 -12.60 3.60 1.92
CA LEU A 98 -11.40 4.39 2.18
C LEU A 98 -11.07 4.45 3.67
N LEU A 99 -12.07 4.55 4.54
CA LEU A 99 -11.87 4.53 6.00
C LEU A 99 -11.26 3.19 6.45
N VAL A 100 -11.83 2.07 6.03
CA VAL A 100 -11.31 0.72 6.34
C VAL A 100 -9.88 0.55 5.81
N CYS A 101 -9.59 1.09 4.63
CA CYS A 101 -8.25 1.12 4.06
C CYS A 101 -7.24 1.83 4.98
N VAL A 102 -7.55 3.04 5.47
CA VAL A 102 -6.66 3.78 6.39
C VAL A 102 -6.41 3.00 7.69
N VAL A 103 -7.44 2.39 8.26
CA VAL A 103 -7.32 1.59 9.50
C VAL A 103 -6.42 0.38 9.25
N GLY A 104 -6.59 -0.32 8.12
CA GLY A 104 -5.75 -1.46 7.73
C GLY A 104 -4.29 -1.06 7.55
N ILE A 105 -4.02 0.05 6.85
CA ILE A 105 -2.67 0.60 6.66
C ILE A 105 -2.05 0.94 8.02
N THR A 106 -2.79 1.62 8.89
CA THR A 106 -2.32 2.02 10.23
C THR A 106 -1.90 0.81 11.05
N ASN A 107 -2.73 -0.24 11.06
CA ASN A 107 -2.44 -1.46 11.82
C ASN A 107 -1.21 -2.21 11.27
N ALA A 108 -1.12 -2.37 9.95
CA ALA A 108 0.03 -2.99 9.31
C ALA A 108 1.32 -2.19 9.56
N MET A 109 1.23 -0.87 9.61
CA MET A 109 2.38 -0.01 9.88
C MET A 109 2.79 -0.03 11.34
N LEU A 110 1.85 -0.12 12.30
CA LEU A 110 2.17 -0.37 13.71
C LEU A 110 2.97 -1.66 13.89
N MET A 111 2.57 -2.73 13.19
CA MET A 111 3.31 -3.98 13.16
C MET A 111 4.71 -3.81 12.53
N SER A 112 4.84 -2.97 11.50
CA SER A 112 6.14 -2.64 10.89
C SER A 112 7.09 -1.98 11.87
N VAL A 113 6.56 -1.07 12.68
CA VAL A 113 7.34 -0.35 13.70
C VAL A 113 7.83 -1.31 14.79
N THR A 114 7.00 -2.24 15.27
CA THR A 114 7.39 -3.18 16.32
C THR A 114 8.41 -4.21 15.83
N GLU A 115 8.33 -4.66 14.58
CA GLU A 115 9.35 -5.54 14.01
C GLU A 115 10.71 -4.85 13.83
N ARG A 116 10.71 -3.54 13.56
CA ARG A 116 11.93 -2.72 13.38
C ARG A 116 12.36 -2.02 14.68
N TYR A 117 11.82 -2.43 15.83
CA TYR A 117 12.04 -1.76 17.11
C TYR A 117 13.53 -1.60 17.47
N ARG A 118 14.31 -2.69 17.36
CA ARG A 118 15.77 -2.67 17.61
C ARG A 118 16.52 -1.83 16.58
N GLU A 119 16.12 -1.89 15.31
CA GLU A 119 16.73 -1.06 14.25
C GLU A 119 16.55 0.44 14.58
N ILE A 120 15.33 0.86 14.96
CA ILE A 120 15.04 2.25 15.38
C ILE A 120 15.85 2.65 16.61
N GLY A 121 15.92 1.78 17.62
CA GLY A 121 16.72 2.00 18.83
C GLY A 121 18.19 2.25 18.51
N THR A 122 18.79 1.43 17.66
CA THR A 122 20.19 1.60 17.24
C THR A 122 20.42 2.92 16.49
N MET A 123 19.50 3.31 15.59
CA MET A 123 19.58 4.60 14.89
C MET A 123 19.53 5.77 15.86
N LYS A 124 18.64 5.73 16.87
CA LYS A 124 18.55 6.79 17.89
C LYS A 124 19.77 6.85 18.80
N CYS A 125 20.37 5.71 19.15
CA CYS A 125 21.63 5.67 19.90
C CYS A 125 22.80 6.30 19.12
N LEU A 126 22.77 6.22 17.80
CA LEU A 126 23.74 6.87 16.90
C LEU A 126 23.44 8.36 16.66
N GLY A 127 22.40 8.92 17.31
CA GLY A 127 22.04 10.33 17.22
C GLY A 127 21.00 10.68 16.16
N ALA A 128 20.26 9.71 15.61
CA ALA A 128 19.15 10.01 14.70
C ALA A 128 18.04 10.81 15.43
N LEU A 129 17.61 11.92 14.81
CA LEU A 129 16.48 12.72 15.32
C LEU A 129 15.14 12.00 15.09
N ASP A 130 14.16 12.30 15.94
CA ASP A 130 12.79 11.80 15.80
C ASP A 130 12.19 12.11 14.41
N LYS A 131 12.49 13.31 13.87
CA LYS A 131 12.08 13.71 12.50
C LYS A 131 12.64 12.78 11.42
N PHE A 132 13.85 12.27 11.58
CA PHE A 132 14.46 11.35 10.61
C PHE A 132 13.69 10.02 10.57
N ILE A 133 13.32 9.49 11.75
CA ILE A 133 12.52 8.27 11.84
C ILE A 133 11.13 8.47 11.21
N ILE A 134 10.47 9.60 11.48
CA ILE A 134 9.18 9.92 10.84
C ILE A 134 9.32 9.98 9.31
N GLN A 135 10.33 10.68 8.81
CA GLN A 135 10.58 10.80 7.36
C GLN A 135 10.85 9.44 6.70
N LEU A 136 11.58 8.55 7.36
CA LEU A 136 11.85 7.21 6.86
C LEU A 136 10.55 6.43 6.63
N PHE A 137 9.66 6.42 7.62
CA PHE A 137 8.39 5.70 7.55
C PHE A 137 7.39 6.34 6.57
N VAL A 138 7.35 7.67 6.49
CA VAL A 138 6.52 8.38 5.50
C VAL A 138 7.02 8.15 4.09
N LEU A 139 8.34 8.09 3.88
CA LEU A 139 8.92 7.75 2.58
C LEU A 139 8.57 6.32 2.20
N GLU A 140 8.70 5.37 3.13
CA GLU A 140 8.32 3.97 2.92
C GLU A 140 6.83 3.83 2.54
N SER A 141 5.94 4.51 3.27
CA SER A 141 4.51 4.46 2.96
C SER A 141 4.17 5.17 1.65
N THR A 142 4.89 6.23 1.28
CA THR A 142 4.72 6.91 -0.01
C THR A 142 5.03 5.98 -1.18
N PHE A 143 6.12 5.20 -1.10
CA PHE A 143 6.43 4.20 -2.13
C PHE A 143 5.37 3.10 -2.21
N GLN A 144 4.92 2.57 -1.06
CA GLN A 144 3.84 1.57 -1.03
C GLN A 144 2.53 2.14 -1.60
N GLY A 145 2.20 3.39 -1.27
CA GLY A 145 1.05 4.13 -1.78
C GLY A 145 1.12 4.35 -3.28
N LEU A 146 2.28 4.73 -3.82
CA LEU A 146 2.46 4.91 -5.25
C LEU A 146 2.23 3.60 -6.00
N VAL A 147 2.86 2.51 -5.56
CA VAL A 147 2.71 1.18 -6.19
C VAL A 147 1.27 0.69 -6.12
N GLY A 148 0.66 0.76 -4.94
CA GLY A 148 -0.74 0.34 -4.74
C GLY A 148 -1.73 1.17 -5.55
N SER A 149 -1.54 2.48 -5.61
CA SER A 149 -2.45 3.39 -6.31
C SER A 149 -2.33 3.26 -7.83
N VAL A 150 -1.11 3.13 -8.37
CA VAL A 150 -0.91 2.88 -9.81
C VAL A 150 -1.57 1.58 -10.22
N GLY A 151 -1.33 0.49 -9.48
CA GLY A 151 -2.01 -0.78 -9.74
C GLY A 151 -3.53 -0.67 -9.61
N GLY A 152 -4.02 0.02 -8.58
CA GLY A 152 -5.43 0.22 -8.32
C GLY A 152 -6.13 1.00 -9.42
N VAL A 153 -5.53 2.10 -9.91
CA VAL A 153 -6.08 2.90 -11.00
C VAL A 153 -6.21 2.08 -12.28
N ILE A 154 -5.16 1.36 -12.66
CA ILE A 154 -5.17 0.51 -13.87
C ILE A 154 -6.26 -0.55 -13.74
N MET A 155 -6.30 -1.27 -12.62
CA MET A 155 -7.26 -2.36 -12.42
C MET A 155 -8.70 -1.88 -12.25
N GLY A 156 -8.93 -0.76 -11.56
CA GLY A 156 -10.26 -0.16 -11.42
C GLY A 156 -10.83 0.29 -12.76
N CYS A 157 -10.00 0.94 -13.60
CA CYS A 157 -10.40 1.32 -14.96
C CYS A 157 -10.71 0.09 -15.82
N LEU A 158 -9.84 -0.93 -15.81
CA LEU A 158 -10.05 -2.17 -16.58
C LEU A 158 -11.31 -2.91 -16.14
N PHE A 159 -11.50 -3.06 -14.82
CA PHE A 159 -12.67 -3.75 -14.27
C PHE A 159 -13.97 -3.04 -14.66
N MET A 160 -13.99 -1.70 -14.58
CA MET A 160 -15.17 -0.93 -14.97
C MET A 160 -15.45 -1.02 -16.46
N LEU A 161 -14.42 -0.93 -17.31
CA LEU A 161 -14.56 -1.04 -18.76
C LEU A 161 -15.16 -2.39 -19.15
N ILE A 162 -14.66 -3.49 -18.59
CA ILE A 162 -15.17 -4.84 -18.82
C ILE A 162 -16.63 -4.94 -18.35
N SER A 163 -16.94 -4.42 -17.16
CA SER A 163 -18.29 -4.41 -16.60
C SER A 163 -19.28 -3.66 -17.52
N MET A 164 -18.90 -2.49 -18.02
CA MET A 164 -19.74 -1.70 -18.94
C MET A 164 -19.89 -2.35 -20.30
N MET A 165 -18.86 -3.01 -20.83
CA MET A 165 -18.97 -3.76 -22.08
C MET A 165 -20.03 -4.87 -22.00
N THR A 166 -20.16 -5.54 -20.86
CA THR A 166 -21.19 -6.57 -20.68
C THR A 166 -22.61 -6.00 -20.61
N SER A 167 -22.76 -4.74 -20.16
CA SER A 167 -24.07 -4.08 -20.01
C SER A 167 -24.51 -3.32 -21.26
N TYR A 168 -23.58 -2.68 -21.97
CA TYR A 168 -23.86 -1.72 -23.06
C TYR A 168 -23.21 -2.11 -24.40
N GLY A 169 -22.55 -3.27 -24.50
CA GLY A 169 -21.91 -3.73 -25.73
C GLY A 169 -20.59 -3.00 -26.03
N TRP A 170 -20.40 -2.58 -27.28
CA TRP A 170 -19.15 -1.97 -27.75
C TRP A 170 -19.13 -0.43 -27.67
N ASP A 171 -20.28 0.21 -27.41
CA ASP A 171 -20.42 1.68 -27.34
C ASP A 171 -19.42 2.35 -26.36
N PRO A 172 -19.18 1.81 -25.14
CA PRO A 172 -18.21 2.39 -24.19
C PRO A 172 -16.76 2.43 -24.67
N LEU A 173 -16.40 1.56 -25.61
CA LEU A 173 -15.03 1.45 -26.12
C LEU A 173 -14.78 2.43 -27.27
N VAL A 174 -15.82 2.74 -28.05
CA VAL A 174 -15.77 3.73 -29.13
C VAL A 174 -15.83 5.16 -28.57
N LEU A 175 -16.64 5.37 -27.54
CA LEU A 175 -16.84 6.67 -26.88
C LEU A 175 -16.02 6.81 -25.59
N PHE A 176 -14.80 6.27 -25.56
CA PHE A 176 -14.00 6.30 -24.34
C PHE A 176 -13.44 7.71 -24.05
N PRO A 177 -13.84 8.37 -22.94
CA PRO A 177 -13.40 9.72 -22.63
C PRO A 177 -12.00 9.68 -21.97
N VAL A 178 -10.96 9.58 -22.80
CA VAL A 178 -9.57 9.43 -22.33
C VAL A 178 -9.15 10.55 -21.37
N LEU A 179 -9.58 11.79 -21.65
CA LEU A 179 -9.18 12.95 -20.85
C LEU A 179 -9.79 12.92 -19.44
N ASP A 180 -11.09 12.65 -19.32
CA ASP A 180 -11.79 12.63 -18.02
C ASP A 180 -11.37 11.43 -17.17
N VAL A 181 -11.13 10.28 -17.82
CA VAL A 181 -10.58 9.10 -17.14
C VAL A 181 -9.14 9.37 -16.67
N ALA A 182 -8.32 10.06 -17.46
CA ALA A 182 -6.97 10.44 -17.04
C ALA A 182 -6.97 11.39 -15.84
N GLN A 183 -7.89 12.37 -15.82
CA GLN A 183 -8.07 13.27 -14.67
C GLN A 183 -8.53 12.50 -13.42
N SER A 184 -9.53 11.62 -13.57
CA SER A 184 -10.01 10.74 -12.50
C SER A 184 -8.91 9.82 -11.95
N GLY A 185 -8.03 9.34 -12.84
CA GLY A 185 -6.84 8.59 -12.47
C GLY A 185 -5.88 9.39 -11.61
N LEU A 186 -5.63 10.66 -11.96
CA LEU A 186 -4.77 11.55 -11.18
C LEU A 186 -5.36 11.85 -9.79
N TYR A 187 -6.66 12.10 -9.69
CA TYR A 187 -7.34 12.25 -8.40
C TYR A 187 -7.24 10.97 -7.55
N SER A 188 -7.41 9.82 -8.16
CA SER A 188 -7.32 8.52 -7.48
C SER A 188 -5.89 8.22 -7.00
N LEU A 189 -4.87 8.56 -7.80
CA LEU A 189 -3.46 8.49 -7.38
C LEU A 189 -3.18 9.40 -6.18
N GLY A 190 -3.67 10.64 -6.22
CA GLY A 190 -3.55 11.59 -5.12
C GLY A 190 -4.24 11.11 -3.85
N ALA A 191 -5.44 10.56 -3.98
CA ALA A 191 -6.17 9.95 -2.87
C ALA A 191 -5.38 8.80 -2.25
N GLY A 192 -4.85 7.88 -3.05
CA GLY A 192 -4.11 6.73 -2.56
C GLY A 192 -2.79 7.08 -1.86
N LEU A 193 -2.05 8.07 -2.39
CA LEU A 193 -0.90 8.65 -1.70
C LEU A 193 -1.31 9.31 -0.38
N GLY A 194 -2.41 10.06 -0.37
CA GLY A 194 -2.97 10.67 0.82
C GLY A 194 -3.30 9.64 1.90
N LEU A 195 -4.00 8.56 1.54
CA LEU A 195 -4.35 7.47 2.45
C LEU A 195 -3.10 6.78 3.02
N ALA A 196 -2.09 6.53 2.19
CA ALA A 196 -0.84 5.92 2.62
C ALA A 196 -0.06 6.78 3.63
N ILE A 197 -0.01 8.09 3.39
CA ILE A 197 0.63 9.04 4.30
C ILE A 197 -0.19 9.14 5.59
N ILE A 198 -1.50 9.39 5.50
CA ILE A 198 -2.39 9.52 6.67
C ILE A 198 -2.31 8.28 7.57
N GLY A 199 -2.39 7.08 6.98
CA GLY A 199 -2.28 5.83 7.73
C GLY A 199 -0.91 5.60 8.37
N ALA A 200 0.16 6.16 7.81
CA ALA A 200 1.51 6.02 8.33
C ALA A 200 1.91 7.08 9.37
N LEU A 201 1.25 8.24 9.41
CA LEU A 201 1.63 9.35 10.29
C LEU A 201 1.59 8.98 11.78
N TYR A 202 0.48 8.41 12.25
CA TYR A 202 0.35 8.03 13.66
C TYR A 202 1.39 6.96 14.08
N PRO A 203 1.55 5.84 13.34
CA PRO A 203 2.58 4.84 13.62
C PRO A 203 3.99 5.42 13.56
N ALA A 204 4.31 6.26 12.57
CA ALA A 204 5.63 6.87 12.42
C ALA A 204 5.98 7.79 13.60
N TYR A 205 5.02 8.57 14.08
CA TYR A 205 5.19 9.39 15.28
C TYR A 205 5.38 8.54 16.54
N ARG A 206 4.61 7.46 16.68
CA ARG A 206 4.80 6.50 17.78
C ARG A 206 6.18 5.85 17.74
N ALA A 207 6.66 5.50 16.54
CA ALA A 207 7.99 4.94 16.32
C ALA A 207 9.11 5.89 16.76
N SER A 208 8.99 7.18 16.41
CA SER A 208 10.02 8.16 16.74
C SER A 208 10.12 8.41 18.23
N GLN A 209 9.03 8.27 18.99
CA GLN A 209 9.02 8.49 20.45
C GLN A 209 9.54 7.30 21.28
N MET A 210 10.00 6.22 20.66
CA MET A 210 10.45 5.03 21.38
C MET A 210 11.76 5.31 22.16
N PRO A 211 11.83 4.99 23.46
CA PRO A 211 13.06 5.13 24.24
C PRO A 211 14.15 4.18 23.74
N PRO A 212 15.36 4.66 23.43
CA PRO A 212 16.44 3.79 22.92
C PRO A 212 16.88 2.72 23.93
N ALA A 213 16.79 3.00 25.23
CA ALA A 213 17.12 2.06 26.29
C ALA A 213 16.20 0.83 26.28
N ASP A 214 14.90 1.02 26.07
CA ASP A 214 13.91 -0.07 25.99
C ASP A 214 14.11 -0.90 24.71
N ALA A 215 14.49 -0.25 23.62
CA ALA A 215 14.85 -0.91 22.36
C ALA A 215 16.12 -1.77 22.43
N MET A 216 17.01 -1.51 23.39
CA MET A 216 18.19 -2.35 23.62
C MET A 216 17.96 -3.42 24.69
N ARG A 217 17.03 -3.17 25.62
CA ARG A 217 16.63 -4.11 26.67
C ARG A 217 15.66 -5.20 26.19
N THR A 218 15.14 -5.08 24.96
CA THR A 218 14.34 -6.13 24.32
C THR A 218 15.23 -7.32 23.99
N GLU A 219 15.50 -8.12 25.03
CA GLU A 219 15.94 -9.51 24.93
C GLU A 219 14.82 -10.30 24.25
N VAL A 220 15.25 -11.22 23.39
CA VAL A 220 14.40 -12.13 22.60
C VAL A 220 13.59 -13.03 23.53
#